data_AF-A0A532DYP0-F1
#
_entry.id   AF-A0A532DYP0-F1
#
_cell.length_a   1.000
_cell.length_b   1.000
_cell.length_c   1.000
_cell.angle_alpha   90.00
_cell.angle_beta   90.00
_cell.angle_gamma   90.00
#
_symmetry.space_group_name_H-M   'P 1'
#
loop_
_entity.id
_entity.type
_entity.pdbx_description
1 polymer ?
#
loop_
_entity_poly.entity_id
_entity_poly.type
_entity_poly.pdbx_seq_one_letter_code
_entity_poly.pdbx_strand_id
1 'polypeptide(L)'
;MDLKTLLWYAVLGSITGAYLVALAGVRAAHRHDVAHHSRRMMIACTIVGIWLVAYVTKQLVFGRERFGGSERDYWVWYVPLFATHMALAVATIGLGAYNLYMGLHRLRYGSVGA
;
A
#
# COMPACT_ATOMS: atom_id res chain seq x y z
N MET A 1 19.48 19.02 5.67
CA MET A 1 18.17 18.48 5.22
C MET A 1 17.16 18.73 6.32
N ASP A 2 16.01 19.32 6.02
CA ASP A 2 14.96 19.50 7.04
C ASP A 2 14.26 18.16 7.37
N LEU A 3 13.59 18.13 8.52
CA LEU A 3 12.88 16.95 9.01
C LEU A 3 11.78 16.48 8.05
N LYS A 4 11.06 17.41 7.41
CA LYS A 4 9.98 17.08 6.46
C LYS A 4 10.54 16.28 5.29
N THR A 5 11.67 16.71 4.74
CA THR A 5 12.33 16.06 3.60
C THR A 5 12.87 14.68 3.97
N LEU A 6 13.47 14.55 5.17
CA LEU A 6 13.91 13.24 5.70
C LEU A 6 12.74 12.26 5.84
N LEU A 7 11.60 12.71 6.38
CA LEU A 7 10.40 11.89 6.50
C LEU A 7 9.86 11.47 5.13
N TRP A 8 9.88 12.34 4.13
CA TRP A 8 9.49 11.99 2.77
C TRP A 8 10.41 10.94 2.13
N TYR A 9 11.72 11.04 2.35
CA TYR A 9 12.64 9.99 1.89
C TYR A 9 12.46 8.67 2.63
N ALA A 10 12.16 8.71 3.93
CA ALA A 10 11.82 7.51 4.68
C ALA A 10 10.56 6.83 4.12
N VAL A 11 9.53 7.62 3.77
CA VAL A 11 8.32 7.12 3.10
C VAL A 11 8.65 6.53 1.73
N LEU A 12 9.40 7.24 0.89
CA LEU A 12 9.75 6.75 -0.44
C LEU A 12 10.57 5.45 -0.36
N GLY A 13 11.56 5.43 0.53
CA GLY A 13 12.41 4.27 0.76
C GLY A 13 11.63 3.06 1.29
N SER A 14 10.73 3.27 2.25
CA SER A 14 9.92 2.17 2.83
C SER A 14 8.93 1.58 1.83
N ILE A 15 8.25 2.42 1.03
CA ILE A 15 7.33 1.96 -0.02
C ILE A 15 8.10 1.23 -1.13
N THR A 16 9.28 1.74 -1.52
CA THR A 16 10.16 1.06 -2.48
C THR A 16 10.60 -0.31 -1.94
N GLY A 17 11.01 -0.37 -0.68
CA GLY A 17 11.36 -1.62 -0.01
C GLY A 17 10.19 -2.61 0.02
N ALA A 18 8.99 -2.16 0.38
CA ALA A 18 7.78 -2.99 0.38
C ALA A 18 7.48 -3.55 -1.02
N TYR A 19 7.63 -2.74 -2.07
CA TYR A 19 7.46 -3.19 -3.45
C TYR A 19 8.47 -4.29 -3.83
N LEU A 20 9.75 -4.12 -3.50
CA LEU A 20 10.78 -5.14 -3.77
C LEU A 20 10.52 -6.44 -3.00
N VAL A 21 10.10 -6.34 -1.74
CA VAL A 21 9.71 -7.50 -0.92
C VAL A 21 8.50 -8.22 -1.55
N ALA A 22 7.50 -7.47 -2.01
CA ALA A 22 6.34 -8.03 -2.69
C ALA A 22 6.75 -8.77 -3.98
N LEU A 23 7.60 -8.18 -4.83
CA LEU A 23 8.13 -8.85 -6.02
C LEU A 23 8.89 -10.14 -5.67
N ALA A 24 9.69 -10.14 -4.60
CA ALA A 24 10.36 -11.34 -4.12
C ALA A 24 9.36 -12.41 -3.60
N GLY A 25 8.24 -11.99 -3.03
CA GLY A 25 7.14 -12.89 -2.64
C GLY A 25 6.42 -13.49 -3.84
N VAL A 26 6.18 -12.71 -4.91
CA VAL A 26 5.61 -13.21 -6.17
C VAL A 26 6.55 -14.23 -6.82
N ARG A 27 7.86 -13.96 -6.86
CA ARG A 27 8.86 -14.92 -7.36
C ARG A 27 8.88 -16.24 -6.57
N ALA A 28 8.66 -16.21 -5.25
CA ALA A 28 8.54 -17.43 -4.45
C ALA A 28 7.28 -18.23 -4.80
N ALA A 29 6.15 -17.56 -5.01
CA ALA A 29 4.92 -18.22 -5.43
C ALA A 29 5.08 -18.94 -6.78
N HIS A 30 5.77 -18.33 -7.75
CA HIS A 30 6.09 -18.98 -9.03
C HIS A 30 7.00 -20.21 -8.89
N ARG A 31 7.74 -20.32 -7.79
CA ARG A 31 8.58 -21.50 -7.46
C ARG A 31 7.87 -22.47 -6.52
N HIS A 32 6.57 -22.30 -6.31
CA HIS A 32 5.76 -23.09 -5.37
C HIS A 32 6.23 -23.03 -3.91
N ASP A 33 7.00 -22.00 -3.55
CA ASP A 33 7.49 -21.77 -2.19
C ASP A 33 6.51 -20.88 -1.41
N VAL A 34 5.45 -21.51 -0.91
CA VAL A 34 4.33 -20.82 -0.24
C VAL A 34 4.77 -20.19 1.08
N ALA A 35 5.69 -20.82 1.81
CA ALA A 35 6.16 -20.31 3.09
C ALA A 35 6.89 -18.96 2.92
N HIS A 36 7.82 -18.88 1.97
CA HIS A 36 8.52 -17.62 1.68
C HIS A 36 7.61 -16.58 1.03
N HIS A 37 6.66 -17.01 0.18
CA HIS A 37 5.64 -16.12 -0.37
C HIS A 37 4.85 -15.44 0.75
N SER A 38 4.25 -16.22 1.64
CA SER A 38 3.40 -15.72 2.74
C SER A 38 4.17 -14.78 3.66
N ARG A 39 5.39 -15.17 4.08
CA ARG A 39 6.24 -14.32 4.93
C ARG A 39 6.56 -12.97 4.26
N ARG A 40 6.91 -12.96 2.97
CA ARG A 40 7.21 -11.72 2.23
C ARG A 40 5.96 -10.86 2.03
N MET A 41 4.82 -11.46 1.72
CA MET A 41 3.54 -10.73 1.61
C MET A 41 3.14 -10.07 2.93
N MET A 42 3.30 -10.77 4.07
CA MET A 42 3.02 -10.18 5.39
C MET A 42 3.94 -9.00 5.70
N ILE A 43 5.24 -9.09 5.38
CA ILE A 43 6.18 -7.98 5.57
C ILE A 43 5.77 -6.77 4.72
N ALA A 44 5.52 -6.97 3.42
CA ALA A 44 5.10 -5.90 2.53
C ALA A 44 3.77 -5.27 2.98
N CYS A 45 2.79 -6.11 3.36
CA CYS A 45 1.50 -5.67 3.89
C CYS A 45 1.65 -4.84 5.18
N THR A 46 2.53 -5.25 6.08
CA THR A 46 2.79 -4.50 7.33
C THR A 46 3.37 -3.13 7.06
N ILE A 47 4.37 -3.02 6.17
CA ILE A 47 5.00 -1.73 5.82
C ILE A 47 3.97 -0.79 5.18
N VAL A 48 3.19 -1.29 4.21
CA VAL A 48 2.14 -0.51 3.53
C VAL A 48 1.03 -0.13 4.49
N GLY A 49 0.63 -1.02 5.40
CA GLY A 49 -0.39 -0.78 6.42
C GLY A 49 0.03 0.33 7.39
N ILE A 50 1.26 0.30 7.89
CA ILE A 50 1.80 1.37 8.74
C ILE A 50 1.80 2.71 7.99
N TRP A 51 2.25 2.71 6.74
CA TRP A 51 2.23 3.92 5.91
C TRP A 51 0.81 4.46 5.71
N LEU A 52 -0.15 3.59 5.41
CA LEU A 52 -1.54 3.97 5.18
C LEU A 52 -2.16 4.59 6.44
N VAL A 53 -1.96 3.97 7.61
CA VAL A 53 -2.42 4.50 8.89
C VAL A 53 -1.80 5.88 9.14
N ALA A 54 -0.47 5.99 9.02
CA ALA A 54 0.22 7.27 9.21
C ALA A 54 -0.27 8.35 8.24
N TYR A 55 -0.49 8.01 6.96
CA TYR A 55 -1.02 8.93 5.96
C TYR A 55 -2.43 9.40 6.31
N VAL A 56 -3.35 8.48 6.62
CA VAL A 56 -4.73 8.83 6.98
C VAL A 56 -4.74 9.68 8.25
N THR A 57 -3.99 9.32 9.29
CA THR A 57 -3.85 10.12 10.50
C THR A 57 -3.35 11.53 10.17
N LYS A 58 -2.33 11.66 9.32
CA LYS A 58 -1.83 12.97 8.87
C LYS A 58 -2.93 13.77 8.21
N GLN A 59 -3.73 13.17 7.31
CA GLN A 59 -4.79 13.89 6.62
C GLN A 59 -5.93 14.31 7.55
N LEU A 60 -6.26 13.49 8.56
CA LEU A 60 -7.29 13.82 9.55
C LEU A 60 -6.86 14.95 10.50
N VAL A 61 -5.59 14.96 10.92
CA VAL A 61 -5.08 15.92 11.92
C VAL A 61 -4.62 17.25 11.28
N PHE A 62 -3.91 17.19 10.17
CA PHE A 62 -3.26 18.36 9.55
C PHE A 62 -3.92 18.80 8.24
N GLY A 63 -4.89 18.04 7.74
CA GLY A 63 -5.53 18.30 6.45
C GLY A 63 -4.61 18.03 5.25
N ARG A 64 -5.17 18.28 4.07
CA ARG A 64 -4.48 18.17 2.79
C ARG A 64 -3.64 19.42 2.52
N GLU A 65 -2.51 19.21 1.84
CA GLU A 65 -1.76 20.34 1.29
C GLU A 65 -2.60 21.04 0.20
N ARG A 66 -2.48 22.35 0.10
CA ARG A 66 -3.15 23.14 -0.94
C ARG A 66 -2.47 22.90 -2.27
N PHE A 67 -3.26 22.79 -3.34
CA PHE A 67 -2.72 22.74 -4.69
C PHE A 67 -2.10 24.10 -5.02
N GLY A 68 -0.83 24.11 -5.44
CA GLY A 68 -0.06 25.33 -5.71
C GLY A 68 -0.10 25.82 -7.16
N GLY A 69 -0.82 25.13 -8.06
CA GLY A 69 -0.91 25.47 -9.48
C GLY A 69 -2.13 26.32 -9.84
N SER A 70 -2.33 26.54 -11.15
CA SER A 70 -3.47 27.32 -11.66
C SER A 70 -4.80 26.57 -11.48
N GLU A 71 -5.92 27.29 -11.47
CA GLU A 71 -7.26 26.67 -11.41
C GLU A 71 -7.49 25.70 -12.59
N ARG A 72 -6.96 26.02 -13.77
CA ARG A 72 -7.01 25.15 -14.93
C ARG A 72 -6.30 23.82 -14.67
N ASP A 73 -5.09 23.85 -14.12
CA ASP A 73 -4.31 22.63 -13.83
C ASP A 73 -4.96 21.79 -12.73
N TYR A 74 -5.63 22.45 -11.78
CA TYR A 74 -6.39 21.77 -10.74
C TYR A 74 -7.47 20.85 -11.35
N TRP A 75 -8.25 21.37 -12.30
CA TRP A 75 -9.34 20.60 -12.90
C TRP A 75 -8.90 19.65 -14.00
N VAL A 76 -7.90 20.02 -14.81
CA VAL A 76 -7.45 19.20 -15.94
C VAL A 76 -6.55 18.05 -15.50
N TRP A 77 -5.67 18.28 -14.51
CA TRP A 77 -4.66 17.30 -14.13
C TRP A 77 -4.86 16.77 -12.73
N TYR A 78 -5.00 17.66 -11.74
CA TYR A 78 -5.01 17.24 -10.34
C TYR A 78 -6.25 16.41 -10.00
N VAL A 79 -7.45 16.89 -10.34
CA VAL A 79 -8.71 16.19 -10.01
C VAL A 79 -8.80 14.80 -10.68
N PRO A 80 -8.55 14.64 -12.01
CA PRO A 80 -8.62 13.32 -12.64
C PRO A 80 -7.58 12.33 -12.11
N LEU A 81 -6.34 12.80 -11.89
CA LEU A 81 -5.28 11.97 -11.32
C LEU A 81 -5.63 11.53 -9.90
N PHE A 82 -6.09 12.48 -9.07
CA PHE A 82 -6.48 12.20 -7.69
C PHE A 82 -7.67 11.25 -7.62
N ALA A 83 -8.71 11.45 -8.45
CA ALA A 83 -9.87 10.58 -8.51
C ALA A 83 -9.49 9.15 -8.93
N THR A 84 -8.67 9.03 -9.97
CA THR A 84 -8.17 7.72 -10.45
C THR A 84 -7.34 7.03 -9.37
N HIS A 85 -6.40 7.75 -8.76
CA HIS A 85 -5.59 7.23 -7.67
C HIS A 85 -6.46 6.76 -6.49
N MET A 86 -7.47 7.54 -6.11
CA MET A 86 -8.37 7.18 -5.02
C MET A 86 -9.19 5.92 -5.34
N ALA A 87 -9.71 5.81 -6.56
CA ALA A 87 -10.45 4.63 -7.00
C ALA A 87 -9.56 3.38 -6.97
N LEU A 88 -8.34 3.47 -7.51
CA LEU A 88 -7.37 2.37 -7.49
C LEU A 88 -6.94 2.01 -6.06
N ALA A 89 -6.75 3.01 -5.19
CA ALA A 89 -6.40 2.79 -3.79
C ALA A 89 -7.50 2.02 -3.05
N VAL A 90 -8.77 2.46 -3.17
CA VAL A 90 -9.92 1.79 -2.55
C VAL A 90 -10.05 0.36 -3.05
N ALA A 91 -9.98 0.14 -4.37
CA ALA A 91 -10.05 -1.20 -4.95
C ALA A 91 -8.92 -2.11 -4.44
N THR A 92 -7.69 -1.60 -4.41
CA THR A 92 -6.51 -2.38 -3.98
C THR A 92 -6.55 -2.70 -2.49
N ILE A 93 -7.00 -1.76 -1.65
CA ILE A 93 -7.20 -2.00 -0.22
C ILE A 93 -8.26 -3.08 -0.01
N GLY A 94 -9.38 -3.01 -0.73
CA GLY A 94 -10.44 -4.03 -0.66
C GLY A 94 -9.94 -5.43 -1.05
N LEU A 95 -9.29 -5.55 -2.21
CA LEU A 95 -8.71 -6.82 -2.67
C LEU A 95 -7.62 -7.34 -1.72
N GLY A 96 -6.76 -6.45 -1.22
CA GLY A 96 -5.71 -6.79 -0.27
C GLY A 96 -6.26 -7.29 1.07
N ALA A 97 -7.27 -6.62 1.61
CA ALA A 97 -7.95 -7.03 2.84
C ALA A 97 -8.65 -8.39 2.67
N TYR A 98 -9.33 -8.60 1.54
CA TYR A 98 -9.94 -9.89 1.23
C TYR A 98 -8.90 -11.02 1.13
N ASN A 99 -7.80 -10.80 0.41
CA ASN A 99 -6.73 -11.79 0.29
C ASN A 99 -6.08 -12.11 1.65
N LEU A 100 -5.84 -11.09 2.47
CA LEU A 100 -5.29 -11.27 3.82
C LEU A 100 -6.26 -12.06 4.71
N TYR A 101 -7.55 -11.72 4.67
CA TYR A 101 -8.58 -12.46 5.39
C TYR A 101 -8.63 -13.93 4.97
N MET A 102 -8.66 -14.21 3.67
CA MET A 102 -8.66 -15.58 3.15
C MET A 102 -7.38 -16.34 3.54
N GLY A 103 -6.21 -15.70 3.46
CA GLY A 103 -4.94 -16.30 3.85
C GLY A 103 -4.84 -16.62 5.35
N LEU A 104 -5.28 -15.71 6.21
CA LEU A 104 -5.20 -15.86 7.66
C LEU A 104 -6.29 -16.76 8.24
N HIS A 105 -7.51 -16.70 7.72
CA HIS A 105 -8.64 -17.45 8.28
C HIS A 105 -8.94 -18.76 7.55
N ARG A 106 -8.87 -18.80 6.21
CA ARG A 106 -9.28 -19.99 5.45
C ARG A 106 -8.14 -20.95 5.12
N LEU A 107 -6.90 -20.47 5.01
CA LEU A 107 -5.77 -21.33 4.65
C LEU A 107 -4.93 -21.75 5.86
N ARG A 108 -4.87 -20.93 6.91
CA ARG A 108 -4.09 -21.23 8.13
C ARG A 108 -4.77 -22.21 9.08
N TYR A 109 -6.11 -22.28 9.09
CA TYR A 109 -6.89 -23.13 10.00
C TYR A 109 -7.52 -24.36 9.31
N GLY A 110 -7.00 -24.74 8.14
CA GLY A 110 -7.53 -25.83 7.31
C GLY A 110 -8.42 -25.28 6.20
N SER A 111 -8.02 -25.55 4.95
CA SER A 111 -8.85 -25.24 3.79
C SER A 111 -10.15 -26.02 3.87
N VAL A 112 -11.26 -25.39 3.49
CA VAL A 112 -12.50 -26.09 3.17
C VAL A 112 -12.19 -27.06 2.03
N GLY A 113 -11.96 -28.34 2.35
CA GLY A 113 -11.65 -29.40 1.38
C GLY A 113 -10.21 -29.95 1.36
N ALA A 114 -9.50 -29.98 2.49
CA ALA A 114 -8.35 -30.88 2.68
C ALA A 114 -8.75 -32.04 3.60
#